data_AF-A0A7V9T8I0-F1
#
_entry.id   AF-A0A7V9T8I0-F1
#
_cell.length_a   1.000
_cell.length_b   1.000
_cell.length_c   1.000
_cell.angle_alpha   90.00
_cell.angle_beta   90.00
_cell.angle_gamma   90.00
#
_symmetry.space_group_name_H-M   'P 1'
#
loop_
_entity.id
_entity.type
_entity.pdbx_description
1 polymer ?
#
loop_
_entity_poly.entity_id
_entity_poly.type
_entity_poly.pdbx_seq_one_letter_code
_entity_poly.pdbx_strand_id
1 'polypeptide(L)' 'MPVNPASLKVAGAPISWGVSEVPGWGHQLPVDRVLADMRALGLTATEFGPVGFLPT' A
#
# COMPACT_ATOMS: atom_id res chain seq x y z
N MET A 1 -9.44 26.85 9.09
CA MET A 1 -10.56 25.93 8.80
C MET A 1 -10.28 24.63 9.54
N PRO A 2 -11.16 24.15 10.43
CA PRO A 2 -10.97 22.83 11.03
C PRO A 2 -11.12 21.76 9.95
N VAL A 3 -10.19 20.81 9.89
CA VAL A 3 -10.34 19.62 9.04
C VAL A 3 -11.51 18.80 9.56
N ASN A 4 -12.43 18.40 8.70
CA ASN A 4 -13.44 17.41 9.05
C ASN A 4 -12.76 16.02 9.03
N PRO A 5 -12.65 15.31 10.15
CA PRO A 5 -12.02 13.98 10.18
C PRO A 5 -12.67 13.01 9.19
N ALA A 6 -13.98 13.15 8.94
CA ALA A 6 -14.72 12.34 7.98
C ALA A 6 -14.34 12.61 6.51
N SER A 7 -13.60 13.69 6.22
CA SER A 7 -13.11 14.02 4.88
C SER A 7 -11.67 13.56 4.62
N LEU A 8 -10.99 13.01 5.63
CA LEU A 8 -9.62 12.52 5.48
C LEU A 8 -9.62 11.25 4.63
N LYS A 9 -8.79 11.26 3.58
CA LYS A 9 -8.52 10.07 2.76
C LYS A 9 -7.22 9.44 3.26
N VAL A 10 -7.28 8.15 3.58
CA VAL A 10 -6.14 7.38 4.10
C VAL A 10 -5.83 6.25 3.12
N ALA A 11 -4.55 6.05 2.83
CA ALA A 11 -4.05 4.96 2.01
C ALA A 11 -2.92 4.22 2.74
N GLY A 12 -2.81 2.91 2.51
CA GLY A 12 -1.69 2.11 2.99
C GLY A 12 -0.50 2.19 2.05
N ALA A 13 0.70 2.40 2.59
CA ALA A 13 1.94 2.32 1.83
C ALA A 13 2.42 0.86 1.77
N PRO A 14 2.67 0.28 0.58
CA PRO A 14 3.05 -1.13 0.45
C PRO A 14 4.44 -1.44 1.04
N ILE A 15 5.26 -0.43 1.33
CA ILE A 15 6.54 -0.59 2.06
C ILE A 15 6.37 -1.21 3.45
N SER A 16 5.21 -1.05 4.10
CA SER A 16 4.90 -1.73 5.37
C SER A 16 4.85 -3.25 5.25
N TRP A 17 4.72 -3.77 4.03
CA TRP A 17 4.80 -5.20 3.68
C TRP A 17 6.13 -5.57 3.00
N GLY A 18 7.12 -4.67 3.05
CA GLY A 18 8.44 -4.90 2.48
C GLY A 18 8.52 -4.72 0.96
N VAL A 19 7.55 -4.05 0.33
CA VAL A 19 7.61 -3.72 -1.10
C VAL A 19 8.43 -2.45 -1.32
N SER A 20 9.49 -2.51 -2.14
CA SER A 20 10.37 -1.36 -2.39
C SER A 20 11.02 -1.41 -3.77
N GLU A 21 11.28 -0.22 -4.33
CA GLU A 21 12.02 0.03 -5.55
C GLU A 21 13.54 0.00 -5.38
N VAL A 22 14.04 -0.10 -4.15
CA VAL A 22 15.47 -0.06 -3.84
C VAL A 22 16.18 -1.29 -4.43
N PRO A 23 17.24 -1.11 -5.24
CA PRO A 23 18.01 -2.24 -5.78
C PRO A 23 18.61 -3.10 -4.66
N GLY A 24 18.43 -4.42 -4.76
CA GLY A 24 18.94 -5.36 -3.76
C GLY A 24 18.16 -5.40 -2.44
N TRP A 25 16.95 -4.81 -2.38
CA TRP A 25 16.10 -4.78 -1.18
C TRP A 25 15.87 -6.15 -0.54
N GLY A 26 15.81 -7.20 -1.36
CA GLY A 26 15.65 -8.59 -0.91
C GLY A 26 14.26 -9.13 -1.25
N HIS A 27 13.75 -9.99 -0.37
CA HIS A 27 12.47 -10.65 -0.57
C HIS A 27 11.30 -9.67 -0.49
N GLN A 28 10.40 -9.72 -1.47
CA GLN A 28 9.19 -8.92 -1.52
C GLN A 28 7.97 -9.84 -1.53
N LEU A 29 6.93 -9.48 -0.79
CA LEU A 29 5.68 -10.23 -0.77
C LEU A 29 4.93 -10.08 -2.11
N PRO A 30 4.17 -11.10 -2.54
CA PRO A 30 3.33 -11.00 -3.73
C PRO A 30 2.26 -9.91 -3.61
N VAL A 31 1.95 -9.20 -4.70
CA VAL A 31 0.94 -8.13 -4.73
C VAL A 31 -0.41 -8.58 -4.17
N ASP A 32 -0.90 -9.75 -4.57
CA ASP A 32 -2.21 -10.25 -4.12
C ASP A 32 -2.27 -10.43 -2.61
N ARG A 33 -1.14 -10.82 -2.00
CA ARG A 33 -1.04 -10.96 -0.55
C ARG A 33 -1.09 -9.59 0.13
N VAL A 34 -0.33 -8.62 -0.36
CA VAL A 34 -0.28 -7.26 0.21
C VAL A 34 -1.66 -6.60 0.14
N LEU A 35 -2.31 -6.66 -1.02
CA LEU A 35 -3.65 -6.07 -1.20
C LEU A 35 -4.72 -6.78 -0.36
N ALA A 36 -4.64 -8.11 -0.23
CA ALA A 36 -5.53 -8.87 0.65
C ALA A 36 -5.35 -8.49 2.12
N ASP A 37 -4.12 -8.34 2.60
CA ASP A 37 -3.82 -7.93 3.97
C ASP A 37 -4.31 -6.50 4.25
N MET A 38 -4.08 -5.56 3.33
CA MET A 38 -4.60 -4.19 3.45
C MET A 38 -6.13 -4.19 3.59
N ARG A 39 -6.82 -4.96 2.73
CA ARG A 39 -8.28 -5.11 2.81
C ARG A 39 -8.72 -5.71 4.14
N ALA A 40 -8.04 -6.74 4.63
CA ALA A 40 -8.36 -7.39 5.90
C ALA A 40 -8.20 -6.45 7.11
N LEU A 41 -7.27 -5.49 7.03
CA LEU A 41 -7.08 -4.42 8.03
C LEU A 41 -8.06 -3.25 7.88
N GLY A 42 -8.93 -3.26 6.87
CA GLY A 42 -9.90 -2.19 6.62
C GLY A 42 -9.36 -1.00 5.82
N LEU A 43 -8.16 -1.11 5.24
CA LEU A 43 -7.65 -0.10 4.31
C LEU A 43 -8.37 -0.22 2.97
N THR A 44 -8.89 0.91 2.49
CA THR A 44 -9.65 0.98 1.23
C THR A 44 -8.87 1.60 0.07
N ALA A 45 -7.64 2.05 0.33
CA ALA A 45 -6.75 2.63 -0.67
C ALA A 45 -5.30 2.25 -0.36
N THR A 46 -4.46 2.25 -1.39
CA THR A 46 -3.02 2.05 -1.28
C THR A 46 -2.30 3.08 -2.14
N GLU A 47 -1.07 3.41 -1.77
CA GLU A 47 -0.15 4.13 -2.65
C GLU A 47 0.29 3.24 -3.81
N PHE A 48 0.84 3.85 -4.86
CA PHE A 48 1.22 3.12 -6.08
C PHE A 48 2.31 2.06 -5.87
N GLY A 49 3.18 2.24 -4.88
CA GLY A 49 4.39 1.44 -4.75
C GLY A 49 5.32 1.59 -5.96
N PRO A 50 6.26 0.64 -6.14
CA PRO A 50 7.14 0.57 -7.31
C PRO A 50 6.38 0.36 -8.61
N VAL A 51 7.01 0.71 -9.73
CA VAL A 51 6.46 0.43 -11.07
C VAL A 51 6.17 -1.07 -11.22
N GLY A 52 4.96 -1.40 -11.68
CA GLY A 52 4.51 -2.78 -11.85
C GLY A 52 3.98 -3.46 -10.59
N PHE A 53 3.94 -2.76 -9.44
CA PHE A 53 3.30 -3.29 -8.23
C PHE A 53 1.80 -3.49 -8.41
N LEU A 54 1.09 -2.48 -8.92
CA LEU A 54 -0.36 -2.59 -9.14
C LEU A 54 -0.69 -3.44 -10.37
N PRO A 55 -1.74 -4.28 -10.32
CA PRO A 55 -2.23 -5.02 -11.48
C PRO A 55 -2.62 -4.09 -12.64
N THR A 56 -2.35 -4.52 -13.87
CA THR A 56 -2.72 -3.85 -15.12
C THR A 56 -4.09 -4.29 -15.63
#